data_AF-A0A1Y5HUW7-F1
#
_entry.id   AF-A0A1Y5HUW7-F1
#
_cell.length_a   1.000
_cell.length_b   1.000
_cell.length_c   1.000
_cell.angle_alpha   90.00
_cell.angle_beta   90.00
_cell.angle_gamma   90.00
#
_symmetry.space_group_name_H-M   'P 1'
#
loop_
_entity.id
_entity.type
_entity.pdbx_description
1 polymer ?
#
loop_
_entity_poly.entity_id
_entity_poly.type
_entity_poly.pdbx_seq_one_letter_code
_entity_poly.pdbx_strand_id
1 'polypeptide(L)' 'MSSINFEHQMDAKGLFCPEPVMMLHDEIKKMLVGESIEIQATDP' A
#
# COMPACT_ATOMS: atom_id res chain seq x y z
N MET A 1 16.46 -9.50 14.07
CA MET A 1 15.39 -9.30 13.08
C MET A 1 14.84 -7.91 13.32
N SER A 2 15.05 -6.98 12.39
CA SER A 2 14.56 -5.61 12.53
C SER A 2 13.06 -5.61 12.28
N SER A 3 12.28 -5.13 13.26
CA SER A 3 10.85 -4.91 13.08
C SER A 3 10.66 -3.79 12.04
N ILE A 4 9.99 -4.09 10.94
CA ILE A 4 9.56 -3.07 9.99
C ILE A 4 8.33 -2.41 10.63
N ASN A 5 8.43 -1.11 10.93
CA ASN A 5 7.28 -0.31 11.30
C ASN A 5 6.66 0.21 10.01
N PHE A 6 5.34 0.10 9.88
CA PHE A 6 4.59 0.64 8.77
C PHE A 6 3.76 1.80 9.30
N GLU A 7 3.95 2.98 8.72
CA GLU A 7 3.18 4.18 9.02
C GLU A 7 1.81 4.16 8.33
N HIS A 8 1.70 3.39 7.24
CA HIS A 8 0.50 3.29 6.42
C HIS A 8 0.09 1.83 6.21
N GLN A 9 -1.21 1.60 6.12
CA GLN A 9 -1.78 0.28 5.81
C GLN A 9 -2.89 0.43 4.76
N MET A 10 -2.89 -0.45 3.77
CA MET A 10 -3.88 -0.46 2.69
C MET A 10 -4.42 -1.87 2.44
N ASP A 11 -5.75 -2.00 2.47
CA ASP A 11 -6.43 -3.23 2.04
C ASP A 11 -6.95 -3.06 0.61
N ALA A 12 -6.41 -3.89 -0.29
CA ALA A 12 -6.79 -4.01 -1.68
C ALA A 12 -7.18 -5.46 -2.04
N LYS A 13 -7.58 -6.27 -1.06
CA LYS A 13 -8.09 -7.63 -1.31
C LYS A 13 -9.40 -7.58 -2.09
N GLY A 14 -9.56 -8.50 -3.04
CA GLY A 14 -10.73 -8.57 -3.91
C GLY A 14 -10.80 -7.50 -5.00
N LEU A 15 -9.84 -6.58 -5.06
CA LEU A 15 -9.67 -5.66 -6.18
C LEU A 15 -8.78 -6.30 -7.25
N PHE A 16 -8.99 -5.88 -8.49
CA PHE A 16 -8.24 -6.34 -9.67
C PHE A 16 -7.61 -5.16 -10.38
N CYS A 17 -6.61 -5.39 -11.22
CA CYS A 17 -6.01 -4.33 -12.02
C CYS A 17 -7.07 -3.59 -12.88
N PRO A 18 -7.07 -2.22 -12.89
CA PRO A 18 -6.04 -1.31 -12.34
C PRO A 18 -6.25 -0.79 -10.91
N GLU A 19 -7.32 -1.17 -10.23
CA GLU A 19 -7.79 -0.54 -9.00
C GLU A 19 -6.77 -0.51 -7.83
N PRO A 20 -6.09 -1.62 -7.45
CA PRO A 20 -5.10 -1.61 -6.36
C PRO A 20 -3.97 -0.60 -6.58
N VAL A 21 -3.51 -0.49 -7.83
CA VAL A 21 -2.39 0.38 -8.21
C VAL A 21 -2.83 1.85 -8.18
N MET A 22 -4.06 2.14 -8.58
CA MET A 22 -4.60 3.50 -8.52
C MET A 22 -4.73 3.97 -7.08
N MET A 23 -5.19 3.12 -6.16
CA MET A 23 -5.23 3.44 -4.72
C MET A 23 -3.82 3.67 -4.15
N LEU A 24 -2.86 2.83 -4.52
CA LEU A 24 -1.47 3.00 -4.12
C LEU A 24 -0.90 4.34 -4.58
N HIS A 25 -1.16 4.75 -5.83
CA HIS A 25 -0.70 6.04 -6.33
C HIS A 25 -1.24 7.23 -5.53
N ASP A 26 -2.49 7.16 -5.08
CA ASP A 26 -3.08 8.23 -4.28
C ASP A 26 -2.52 8.27 -2.85
N GLU A 27 -2.14 7.11 -2.29
CA GLU A 27 -1.49 7.05 -0.98
C GLU A 27 -0.04 7.54 -1.03
N ILE A 28 0.75 7.12 -2.03
CA ILE A 28 2.14 7.56 -2.22
C ILE A 28 2.25 9.08 -2.34
N LYS A 29 1.27 9.76 -2.96
CA LYS A 29 1.25 11.23 -3.06
C LYS A 29 1.16 11.93 -1.70
N LYS A 30 0.60 11.26 -0.69
CA LYS A 30 0.43 11.80 0.67
C LYS A 30 1.59 11.43 1.59
N MET A 31 2.30 10.34 1.28
CA MET A 31 3.40 9.82 2.08
C MET A 31 4.61 10.75 2.08
N LEU A 32 5.30 10.79 3.21
CA LEU A 32 6.58 11.44 3.35
C LEU A 32 7.73 10.50 2.96
N VAL A 33 8.86 11.09 2.56
CA VAL A 33 10.07 10.34 2.25
C VAL A 33 10.54 9.59 3.50
N GLY A 34 10.70 8.26 3.36
CA GLY A 34 11.15 7.38 4.44
C GLY A 34 10.02 6.63 5.16
N GLU A 35 8.75 6.96 4.88
CA GLU A 35 7.61 6.20 5.38
C GLU A 35 7.42 4.89 4.62
N SER A 36 6.92 3.88 5.33
CA SER A 36 6.63 2.54 4.81
C SER A 36 5.13 2.28 4.82
N ILE A 37 4.64 1.62 3.77
CA ILE A 37 3.25 1.19 3.63
C ILE A 37 3.15 -0.33 3.54
N GLU A 38 2.23 -0.92 4.30
CA GLU A 38 1.85 -2.32 4.20
C GLU A 38 0.60 -2.45 3.33
N ILE A 39 0.64 -3.33 2.32
CA ILE A 39 -0.47 -3.53 1.38
C ILE A 39 -0.89 -4.99 1.39
N GLN A 40 -2.18 -5.25 1.56
CA GLN A 40 -2.76 -6.58 1.38
C GLN A 40 -3.54 -6.62 0.06
N ALA A 41 -3.11 -7.43 -0.90
CA ALA A 41 -3.76 -7.56 -2.20
C ALA A 41 -3.92 -9.04 -2.58
N THR A 42 -4.94 -9.34 -3.39
CA THR A 42 -5.21 -10.69 -3.93
C THR A 42 -5.45 -10.68 -5.44
N ASP A 43 -5.03 -9.61 -6.13
CA ASP A 43 -5.02 -9.51 -7.59
C ASP A 43 -4.01 -10.55 -8.15
N PRO A 44 -4.40 -11.42 -9.11
CA PRO A 44 -3.53 -12.48 -9.66
C PRO A 44 -2.33 -11.98 -10.47
#